data_AF-A0A087ULS6-F1
#
_entry.id   AF-A0A087ULS6-F1
#
_cell.length_a   1.000
_cell.length_b   1.000
_cell.length_c   1.000
_cell.angle_alpha   90.00
_cell.angle_beta   90.00
_cell.angle_gamma   90.00
#
_symmetry.space_group_name_H-M   'P 1'
#
loop_
_entity.id
_entity.type
_entity.pdbx_description
1 polymer ?
#
loop_
_entity_poly.entity_id
_entity_poly.type
_entity_poly.pdbx_seq_one_letter_code
_entity_poly.pdbx_strand_id
1 'polypeptide(L)'
;MSFDSDRNPSPPPEILKNENLVPDRVGKSVYSKQWVYKTLMAVIEVIKSTASDKPGNSDNSAEKNENEIVELDPKIEEDACTLWDMAANPEVAEFLYECGAADIFLDVVDSTKSPRLLEIVIGILGNMTSFDAVCQNLSKNKQVVYSAIMLSGTSDSPTLLQVF
;
A
#
# COMPACT_ATOMS: atom_id res chain seq x y z
N MET A 1 -2.84 -11.52 55.37
CA MET A 1 -2.54 -10.61 54.24
C MET A 1 -2.92 -11.34 52.98
N SER A 2 -4.12 -11.09 52.45
CA SER A 2 -4.59 -11.71 51.20
C SER A 2 -4.12 -10.86 50.02
N PHE A 3 -3.19 -11.40 49.24
CA PHE A 3 -2.71 -10.82 47.98
C PHE A 3 -3.52 -11.44 46.83
N ASP A 4 -4.77 -11.04 46.64
CA ASP A 4 -5.56 -11.54 45.50
C ASP A 4 -6.55 -10.52 44.91
N SER A 5 -6.49 -9.24 45.31
CA SER A 5 -7.44 -8.23 44.86
C SER A 5 -7.05 -7.47 43.59
N ASP A 6 -5.85 -7.67 43.04
CA ASP A 6 -5.34 -6.91 41.88
C ASP A 6 -5.27 -7.72 40.58
N ARG A 7 -5.86 -8.92 40.54
CA ARG A 7 -5.94 -9.67 39.30
C ARG A 7 -7.08 -9.14 38.45
N ASN A 8 -6.72 -8.57 37.31
CA ASN A 8 -7.65 -8.28 36.23
C ASN A 8 -8.49 -9.54 35.96
N PRO A 9 -9.83 -9.47 35.99
CA PRO A 9 -10.67 -10.66 35.81
C PRO A 9 -10.34 -11.36 34.48
N SER A 10 -10.44 -12.69 34.50
CA SER A 10 -10.27 -13.50 33.29
C SER A 10 -11.26 -13.04 32.22
N PRO A 11 -10.82 -12.88 30.95
CA PRO A 11 -11.70 -12.46 29.88
C PRO A 11 -12.88 -13.43 29.72
N PRO A 12 -14.08 -12.94 29.37
CA PRO A 12 -15.27 -13.75 29.19
C PRO A 12 -15.01 -15.00 28.31
N PRO A 13 -15.50 -16.19 28.70
CA PRO A 13 -15.25 -17.44 27.95
C PRO A 13 -15.74 -17.40 26.50
N GLU A 14 -16.72 -16.53 26.21
CA GLU A 14 -17.28 -16.28 24.89
C GLU A 14 -16.26 -15.62 23.95
N ILE A 15 -15.39 -14.77 24.49
CA ILE A 15 -14.29 -14.14 23.73
C ILE A 15 -13.23 -15.17 23.36
N LEU A 16 -12.95 -16.11 24.25
CA LEU A 16 -11.98 -17.18 24.02
C LEU A 16 -12.44 -18.24 23.00
N LYS A 17 -13.76 -18.35 22.78
CA LYS A 17 -14.36 -19.34 21.85
C LYS A 17 -14.64 -18.79 20.46
N ASN A 18 -14.63 -17.47 20.29
CA ASN A 18 -14.88 -16.82 19.02
C ASN A 18 -13.55 -16.32 18.45
N GLU A 19 -12.90 -17.09 17.58
CA GLU A 19 -11.71 -16.62 16.86
C GLU A 19 -12.00 -15.33 16.05
N ASN A 20 -13.28 -15.10 15.73
CA ASN A 20 -13.79 -13.87 15.10
C ASN A 20 -13.83 -12.63 16.02
N LEU A 21 -13.55 -12.75 17.33
CA LEU A 21 -13.55 -11.64 18.29
C LEU A 21 -12.21 -10.89 18.37
N VAL A 22 -11.20 -11.27 17.57
CA VAL A 22 -10.05 -10.39 17.31
C VAL A 22 -10.37 -9.58 16.05
N PRO A 23 -10.97 -8.39 16.17
CA PRO A 23 -11.67 -7.74 15.06
C PRO A 23 -10.71 -7.21 13.99
N ASP A 24 -9.45 -7.03 14.36
CA ASP A 24 -8.45 -6.29 13.62
C ASP A 24 -7.30 -7.20 13.17
N ARG A 25 -7.62 -8.36 12.59
CA ARG A 25 -6.63 -9.25 11.97
C ARG A 25 -6.95 -9.52 10.51
N VAL A 26 -5.93 -9.49 9.68
CA VAL A 26 -6.00 -9.93 8.29
C VAL A 26 -5.93 -11.45 8.27
N GLY A 27 -7.05 -12.12 8.03
CA GLY A 27 -7.14 -13.58 8.07
C GLY A 27 -6.66 -14.17 9.41
N LYS A 28 -5.78 -15.16 9.33
CA LYS A 28 -5.03 -15.81 10.42
C LYS A 28 -3.66 -15.18 10.64
N SER A 29 -3.25 -14.19 9.87
CA SER A 29 -2.00 -13.45 10.07
C SER A 29 -2.00 -12.65 11.38
N VAL A 30 -0.84 -12.13 11.78
CA VAL A 30 -0.71 -11.22 12.95
C VAL A 30 -0.95 -9.76 12.58
N TYR A 31 -1.25 -9.47 11.31
CA TYR A 31 -1.31 -8.12 10.79
C TYR A 31 -2.67 -7.45 11.00
N SER A 32 -2.65 -6.14 11.27
CA SER A 32 -3.83 -5.32 11.53
C SER A 32 -4.50 -4.83 10.24
N LYS A 33 -5.83 -5.02 10.13
CA LYS A 33 -6.63 -4.49 9.01
C LYS A 33 -6.70 -2.97 9.06
N GLN A 34 -6.92 -2.40 10.24
CA GLN A 34 -6.99 -0.96 10.48
C GLN A 34 -5.67 -0.29 10.12
N TRP A 35 -4.54 -0.91 10.45
CA TRP A 35 -3.24 -0.40 10.07
C TRP A 35 -3.08 -0.38 8.54
N VAL A 36 -3.44 -1.46 7.85
CA VAL A 36 -3.41 -1.49 6.37
C VAL A 36 -4.27 -0.37 5.77
N TYR A 37 -5.51 -0.20 6.24
CA TYR A 37 -6.37 0.89 5.76
C TYR A 37 -5.77 2.27 6.03
N LYS A 38 -5.20 2.48 7.23
CA LYS A 38 -4.56 3.75 7.57
C LYS A 38 -3.39 4.05 6.62
N THR A 39 -2.58 3.06 6.30
CA THR A 39 -1.47 3.19 5.36
C THR A 39 -1.97 3.50 3.95
N LEU A 40 -2.98 2.78 3.45
CA LEU A 40 -3.58 3.07 2.14
C LEU A 40 -4.17 4.50 2.07
N MET A 41 -4.82 4.96 3.14
CA MET A 41 -5.35 6.33 3.20
C MET A 41 -4.23 7.38 3.20
N ALA A 42 -3.10 7.11 3.85
CA ALA A 42 -1.93 7.98 3.80
C ALA A 42 -1.37 8.07 2.38
N VAL A 43 -1.27 6.95 1.66
CA VAL A 43 -0.84 6.93 0.24
C VAL A 43 -1.77 7.75 -0.63
N ILE A 44 -3.10 7.63 -0.47
CA ILE A 44 -4.08 8.45 -1.19
C ILE A 44 -3.86 9.95 -0.93
N GLU A 45 -3.53 10.34 0.31
CA GLU A 45 -3.32 11.75 0.65
C GLU A 45 -2.06 12.33 -0.01
N VAL A 46 -1.01 11.52 -0.20
CA VAL A 46 0.16 11.91 -0.99
C VAL A 46 -0.23 12.23 -2.43
N ILE A 47 -1.05 11.36 -3.06
CA ILE A 47 -1.53 11.56 -4.44
C ILE A 47 -2.35 12.85 -4.58
N LYS A 48 -3.21 13.14 -3.61
CA LYS A 48 -4.02 14.38 -3.62
C LYS A 48 -3.15 15.62 -3.49
N SER A 49 -2.10 15.54 -2.68
CA SER A 49 -1.16 16.63 -2.45
C SER A 49 -0.39 16.95 -3.75
N THR A 50 0.08 15.93 -4.47
CA THR A 50 0.77 16.12 -5.77
C THR A 50 -0.16 16.63 -6.87
N ALA A 51 -1.46 16.32 -6.83
CA ALA A 51 -2.44 16.79 -7.80
C ALA A 51 -2.90 18.25 -7.58
N SER A 52 -2.73 18.78 -6.36
CA SER A 52 -3.20 20.12 -5.96
C SER A 52 -2.24 21.25 -6.38
N ASP A 53 -1.03 20.92 -6.84
CA ASP A 53 -0.03 21.86 -7.38
C ASP A 53 -0.38 22.38 -8.79
N LYS A 54 -1.67 22.58 -9.10
CA LYS A 54 -2.06 23.31 -10.31
C LYS A 54 -1.59 24.76 -10.23
N PRO A 55 -0.92 25.30 -11.26
CA PRO A 55 -0.34 26.64 -11.22
C PRO A 55 -1.44 27.69 -11.31
N GLY A 56 -1.81 28.24 -10.15
CA GLY A 56 -2.59 29.46 -10.04
C GLY A 56 -1.67 30.69 -10.14
N ASN A 57 -1.49 31.19 -11.36
CA ASN A 57 -1.16 32.57 -11.70
C ASN A 57 0.11 33.20 -11.09
N SER A 58 1.24 33.07 -11.78
CA SER A 58 2.16 34.22 -11.93
C SER A 58 2.84 34.14 -13.29
N ASP A 59 2.67 35.19 -14.09
CA ASP A 59 3.42 35.44 -15.30
C ASP A 59 4.91 35.50 -14.94
N ASN A 60 5.62 34.41 -15.18
CA ASN A 60 7.07 34.39 -15.38
C ASN A 60 7.41 33.14 -16.19
N SER A 61 8.00 33.36 -17.35
CA SER A 61 8.58 32.36 -18.24
C SER A 61 9.72 31.62 -17.52
N ALA A 62 9.36 30.59 -16.75
CA ALA A 62 10.26 29.59 -16.22
C ALA A 62 9.85 28.24 -16.80
N GLU A 63 10.79 27.63 -17.51
CA GLU A 63 10.72 26.27 -18.04
C GLU A 63 10.19 25.34 -16.93
N LYS A 64 9.04 24.70 -17.17
CA LYS A 64 8.51 23.70 -16.24
C LYS A 64 9.52 22.55 -16.20
N ASN A 65 10.25 22.43 -15.10
CA ASN A 65 11.11 21.28 -14.87
C ASN A 65 10.23 20.05 -14.66
N GLU A 66 9.98 19.33 -15.74
CA GLU A 66 9.24 18.07 -15.81
C GLU A 66 9.90 16.96 -14.95
N ASN A 67 11.12 17.22 -14.47
CA ASN A 67 11.99 16.30 -13.75
C ASN A 67 12.15 16.63 -12.25
N GLU A 68 11.27 17.42 -11.65
CA GLU A 68 11.33 17.66 -10.20
C GLU A 68 10.94 16.39 -9.45
N ILE A 69 11.95 15.64 -9.02
CA ILE A 69 11.82 14.45 -8.17
C ILE A 69 11.39 14.89 -6.79
N VAL A 70 10.29 14.31 -6.30
CA VAL A 70 9.77 14.58 -4.95
C VAL A 70 10.24 13.49 -3.98
N GLU A 71 10.92 13.91 -2.92
CA GLU A 71 11.30 13.03 -1.81
C GLU A 71 10.05 12.60 -1.03
N LEU A 72 9.96 11.31 -0.72
CA LEU A 72 8.82 10.74 0.02
C LEU A 72 8.97 11.07 1.51
N ASP A 73 7.87 11.41 2.17
CA ASP A 73 7.89 11.59 3.62
C ASP A 73 8.41 10.30 4.30
N PRO A 74 9.43 10.38 5.19
CA PRO A 74 10.05 9.20 5.77
C PRO A 74 9.09 8.28 6.52
N LYS A 75 8.03 8.84 7.12
CA LYS A 75 7.05 8.03 7.84
C LYS A 75 6.14 7.28 6.87
N ILE A 76 5.73 7.94 5.79
CA ILE A 76 4.95 7.30 4.74
C ILE A 76 5.78 6.22 4.03
N GLU A 77 7.06 6.49 3.78
CA GLU A 77 7.99 5.49 3.24
C GLU A 77 8.09 4.26 4.14
N GLU A 78 8.33 4.46 5.44
CA GLU A 78 8.43 3.37 6.43
C GLU A 78 7.15 2.53 6.46
N ASP A 79 5.99 3.18 6.54
CA ASP A 79 4.70 2.49 6.61
C ASP A 79 4.40 1.77 5.28
N ALA A 80 4.72 2.35 4.13
CA ALA A 80 4.53 1.72 2.82
C ALA A 80 5.50 0.55 2.58
N CYS A 81 6.76 0.66 2.99
CA CYS A 81 7.72 -0.46 2.96
C CYS A 81 7.27 -1.60 3.88
N THR A 82 6.76 -1.28 5.07
CA THR A 82 6.20 -2.30 5.97
C THR A 82 5.02 -3.01 5.30
N LEU A 83 4.16 -2.28 4.58
CA LEU A 83 3.07 -2.88 3.83
C LEU A 83 3.56 -3.76 2.67
N TRP A 84 4.65 -3.38 2.02
CA TRP A 84 5.32 -4.20 1.01
C TRP A 84 5.80 -5.54 1.57
N ASP A 85 6.50 -5.54 2.71
CA ASP A 85 6.90 -6.77 3.39
C ASP A 85 5.69 -7.63 3.76
N MET A 86 4.61 -7.01 4.25
CA MET A 86 3.38 -7.71 4.59
C MET A 86 2.70 -8.35 3.38
N ALA A 87 2.77 -7.74 2.20
CA ALA A 87 2.13 -8.23 0.98
C ALA A 87 2.73 -9.57 0.48
N ALA A 88 3.90 -9.97 0.98
CA ALA A 88 4.45 -11.31 0.77
C ALA A 88 3.68 -12.41 1.53
N ASN A 89 2.68 -12.05 2.35
CA ASN A 89 1.75 -12.98 2.97
C ASN A 89 0.49 -13.14 2.11
N PRO A 90 0.04 -14.37 1.81
CA PRO A 90 -1.10 -14.62 0.92
C PRO A 90 -2.41 -14.00 1.42
N GLU A 91 -2.65 -14.01 2.74
CA GLU A 91 -3.88 -13.45 3.31
C GLU A 91 -3.88 -11.91 3.25
N VAL A 92 -2.69 -11.29 3.34
CA VAL A 92 -2.55 -9.84 3.15
C VAL A 92 -2.71 -9.46 1.68
N ALA A 93 -2.12 -10.22 0.77
CA ALA A 93 -2.29 -9.99 -0.66
C ALA A 93 -3.77 -10.09 -1.09
N GLU A 94 -4.48 -11.12 -0.61
CA GLU A 94 -5.91 -11.27 -0.85
C GLU A 94 -6.71 -10.11 -0.24
N PHE A 95 -6.41 -9.73 1.00
CA PHE A 95 -7.06 -8.59 1.64
C PHE A 95 -6.81 -7.25 0.91
N LEU A 96 -5.58 -6.99 0.46
CA LEU A 96 -5.27 -5.80 -0.33
C LEU A 96 -6.06 -5.77 -1.64
N TYR A 97 -6.22 -6.92 -2.29
CA TYR A 97 -7.06 -7.04 -3.48
C TYR A 97 -8.53 -6.73 -3.17
N GLU A 98 -9.09 -7.32 -2.10
CA GLU A 98 -10.47 -7.07 -1.66
C GLU A 98 -10.74 -5.61 -1.29
N CYS A 99 -9.75 -4.92 -0.72
CA CYS A 99 -9.83 -3.50 -0.35
C CYS A 99 -9.70 -2.54 -1.54
N GLY A 100 -9.49 -3.02 -2.76
CA GLY A 100 -9.29 -2.18 -3.94
C GLY A 100 -7.93 -1.47 -3.97
N ALA A 101 -6.92 -2.01 -3.27
CA ALA A 101 -5.59 -1.39 -3.23
C ALA A 101 -4.93 -1.27 -4.61
N ALA A 102 -5.25 -2.17 -5.54
CA ALA A 102 -4.73 -2.13 -6.90
C ALA A 102 -5.09 -0.82 -7.63
N ASP A 103 -6.32 -0.30 -7.44
CA ASP A 103 -6.73 0.95 -8.07
C ASP A 103 -6.00 2.14 -7.45
N ILE A 104 -5.78 2.14 -6.13
CA ILE A 104 -4.96 3.13 -5.43
C ILE A 104 -3.52 3.13 -5.97
N PHE A 105 -2.94 1.95 -6.16
CA PHE A 105 -1.57 1.84 -6.68
C PHE A 105 -1.47 2.26 -8.15
N LEU A 106 -2.50 2.02 -8.96
CA LEU A 106 -2.57 2.55 -10.32
C LEU A 106 -2.65 4.08 -10.33
N ASP A 107 -3.42 4.68 -9.43
CA ASP A 107 -3.43 6.15 -9.28
C ASP A 107 -2.04 6.68 -8.90
N VAL A 108 -1.28 5.96 -8.06
CA VAL A 108 0.13 6.30 -7.77
C VAL A 108 0.97 6.23 -9.04
N VAL A 109 0.89 5.14 -9.80
CA VAL A 109 1.65 4.95 -11.06
C VAL A 109 1.43 6.10 -12.03
N ASP A 110 0.19 6.58 -12.14
CA ASP A 110 -0.17 7.61 -13.11
C ASP A 110 0.16 9.04 -12.65
N SER A 111 0.39 9.28 -11.36
CA SER A 111 0.44 10.64 -10.79
C SER A 111 1.66 10.97 -9.93
N THR A 112 2.39 9.98 -9.43
CA THR A 112 3.51 10.22 -8.51
C THR A 112 4.72 10.81 -9.22
N LYS A 113 5.38 11.77 -8.56
CA LYS A 113 6.71 12.26 -8.93
C LYS A 113 7.81 11.71 -8.03
N SER A 114 7.47 10.77 -7.15
CA SER A 114 8.41 10.10 -6.26
C SER A 114 8.74 8.72 -6.81
N PRO A 115 9.95 8.51 -7.37
CA PRO A 115 10.40 7.20 -7.84
C PRO A 115 10.37 6.16 -6.72
N ARG A 116 10.66 6.57 -5.48
CA ARG A 116 10.63 5.69 -4.31
C ARG A 116 9.22 5.17 -4.01
N LEU A 117 8.22 6.04 -4.03
CA LEU A 117 6.83 5.62 -3.84
C LEU A 117 6.38 4.69 -4.98
N LEU A 118 6.77 5.00 -6.23
CA LEU A 118 6.48 4.16 -7.39
C LEU A 118 7.07 2.75 -7.23
N GLU A 119 8.35 2.65 -6.88
CA GLU A 119 9.04 1.40 -6.61
C GLU A 119 8.29 0.56 -5.57
N ILE A 120 7.92 1.17 -4.44
CA ILE A 120 7.23 0.48 -3.34
C ILE A 120 5.87 -0.06 -3.78
N VAL A 121 5.03 0.74 -4.46
CA VAL A 121 3.69 0.29 -4.87
C VAL A 121 3.75 -0.80 -5.94
N ILE A 122 4.73 -0.76 -6.84
CA ILE A 122 4.95 -1.83 -7.81
C ILE A 122 5.47 -3.08 -7.13
N GLY A 123 6.37 -2.95 -6.14
CA GLY A 123 6.82 -4.06 -5.31
C GLY A 123 5.66 -4.75 -4.56
N ILE A 124 4.73 -3.96 -4.01
CA ILE A 124 3.50 -4.48 -3.39
C ILE A 124 2.67 -5.26 -4.42
N LEU A 125 2.40 -4.69 -5.60
CA LEU A 125 1.67 -5.36 -6.68
C LEU A 125 2.36 -6.65 -7.13
N GLY A 126 3.69 -6.64 -7.25
CA GLY A 126 4.50 -7.82 -7.56
C GLY A 126 4.28 -8.94 -6.55
N ASN A 127 4.41 -8.63 -5.25
CA ASN A 127 4.12 -9.58 -4.18
C ASN A 127 2.68 -10.12 -4.25
N MET A 128 1.69 -9.25 -4.48
CA MET A 128 0.28 -9.67 -4.63
C MET A 128 0.09 -10.65 -5.80
N THR A 129 0.75 -10.42 -6.94
CA THR A 129 0.66 -11.28 -8.12
C THR A 129 1.42 -12.60 -8.00
N SER A 130 2.19 -12.80 -6.92
CA SER A 130 2.85 -14.08 -6.63
C SER A 130 1.87 -15.17 -6.17
N PHE A 131 0.60 -14.82 -5.93
CA PHE A 131 -0.45 -15.75 -5.52
C PHE A 131 -1.49 -15.94 -6.63
N ASP A 132 -1.72 -17.18 -7.05
CA ASP A 132 -2.53 -17.53 -8.22
C ASP A 132 -3.92 -16.87 -8.26
N ALA A 133 -4.65 -16.89 -7.14
CA ALA A 133 -6.00 -16.33 -7.07
C ALA A 133 -6.01 -14.81 -7.32
N VAL A 134 -5.09 -14.09 -6.66
CA VAL A 134 -4.95 -12.63 -6.80
C VAL A 134 -4.41 -12.29 -8.19
N CYS A 135 -3.41 -13.03 -8.69
CA CYS A 135 -2.84 -12.87 -10.03
C CYS A 135 -3.88 -13.05 -11.15
N GLN A 136 -4.71 -14.08 -11.06
CA GLN A 136 -5.79 -14.31 -12.03
C GLN A 136 -6.83 -13.19 -12.02
N ASN A 137 -7.06 -12.55 -10.89
CA ASN A 137 -7.98 -11.44 -10.79
C ASN A 137 -7.35 -10.13 -11.30
N LEU A 138 -6.11 -9.84 -10.92
CA LEU A 138 -5.37 -8.64 -11.37
C LEU A 138 -5.09 -8.68 -12.88
N SER A 139 -4.75 -9.84 -13.45
CA SER A 139 -4.49 -9.98 -14.89
C SER A 139 -5.72 -9.72 -15.78
N LYS A 140 -6.93 -9.76 -15.21
CA LYS A 140 -8.16 -9.33 -15.90
C LYS A 140 -8.32 -7.80 -15.92
N ASN A 141 -7.66 -7.09 -15.01
CA ASN A 141 -7.61 -5.63 -15.01
C ASN A 141 -6.59 -5.17 -16.06
N LYS A 142 -7.09 -4.74 -17.22
CA LYS A 142 -6.26 -4.28 -18.35
C LYS A 142 -5.33 -3.13 -17.98
N GLN A 143 -5.73 -2.27 -17.04
CA GLN A 143 -4.90 -1.14 -16.62
C GLN A 143 -3.67 -1.64 -15.86
N VAL A 144 -3.82 -2.61 -14.97
CA VAL A 144 -2.68 -3.26 -14.27
C VAL A 144 -1.70 -3.86 -15.27
N VAL A 145 -2.20 -4.62 -16.25
CA VAL A 145 -1.35 -5.24 -17.28
C VAL A 145 -0.66 -4.19 -18.15
N TYR A 146 -1.39 -3.16 -18.57
CA TYR A 146 -0.84 -2.07 -19.38
C TYR A 146 0.25 -1.30 -18.63
N SER A 147 -0.02 -0.91 -17.37
CA SER A 147 0.95 -0.21 -16.54
C SER A 147 2.21 -1.04 -16.30
N ALA A 148 2.09 -2.35 -16.05
CA ALA A 148 3.25 -3.24 -15.92
C ALA A 148 4.10 -3.28 -17.21
N ILE A 149 3.48 -3.39 -18.38
CA ILE A 149 4.18 -3.36 -19.67
C ILE A 149 4.85 -2.01 -19.90
N MET A 150 4.15 -0.91 -19.62
CA MET A 150 4.72 0.44 -19.75
C MET A 150 5.94 0.63 -18.85
N LEU A 151 5.86 0.18 -17.60
CA LEU A 151 6.95 0.30 -16.64
C LEU A 151 8.15 -0.59 -16.98
N SER A 152 7.98 -1.67 -17.75
CA SER A 152 9.11 -2.46 -18.26
C SER A 152 10.06 -1.66 -19.17
N GLY A 153 9.62 -0.51 -19.69
CA GLY A 153 10.44 0.42 -20.46
C GLY A 153 11.10 1.54 -19.64
N THR A 154 10.97 1.55 -18.31
CA THR A 154 11.55 2.61 -17.46
C THR A 154 13.08 2.51 -17.38
N SER A 155 13.75 3.66 -17.22
CA SER A 155 15.18 3.72 -16.92
C SER A 155 15.47 3.66 -15.41
N ASP A 156 14.44 3.70 -14.57
CA ASP A 156 14.59 3.58 -13.12
C ASP A 156 14.85 2.12 -12.72
N SER A 157 16.11 1.82 -12.39
CA SER A 157 16.53 0.45 -12.07
C SER A 157 15.77 -0.17 -10.89
N PRO A 158 15.51 0.54 -9.78
CA PRO A 158 14.74 -0.02 -8.67
C PRO A 158 13.32 -0.43 -9.07
N THR A 159 12.59 0.42 -9.80
CA THR A 159 11.23 0.08 -10.29
C THR A 159 11.28 -1.10 -11.26
N LEU A 160 12.26 -1.12 -12.17
CA LEU A 160 12.40 -2.19 -13.16
C LEU A 160 12.59 -3.56 -12.50
N LEU A 161 13.35 -3.62 -11.40
CA LEU A 161 13.54 -4.85 -10.62
C LEU A 161 12.24 -5.39 -10.02
N GLN A 162 11.21 -4.56 -9.81
CA GLN A 162 9.94 -5.02 -9.27
C GLN A 162 8.99 -5.58 -10.35
N VAL A 163 9.25 -5.24 -11.62
CA VAL A 163 8.45 -5.71 -12.76
C VAL A 163 8.92 -7.10 -13.26
N PHE A 164 10.14 -7.52 -12.88
CA PHE A 164 10.79 -8.78 -13.32
C PHE A 164 11.11 -9.72 -12.17
#